data_AF-A0A7Z2ZQ63-F1
#
_entry.id   AF-A0A7Z2ZQ63-F1
#
_cell.length_a   1.000
_cell.length_b   1.000
_cell.length_c   1.000
_cell.angle_alpha   90.00
_cell.angle_beta   90.00
_cell.angle_gamma   90.00
#
_symmetry.space_group_name_H-M   'P 1'
#
loop_
_entity.id
_entity.type
_entity.pdbx_description
1 polymer ?
#
loop_
_entity_poly.entity_id
_entity_poly.type
_entity_poly.pdbx_seq_one_letter_code
_entity_poly.pdbx_strand_id
1 'polypeptide(L)'
;MIIISEYKDLLGELETLEWMLDNVNRQFMQNRADMHGHKIPFIKTIARQDNLVERVRELEREIGEKKTLIRRIEEKFKNFTGLSYVVFYKRDIENKSLQIIADELGYSYDHIKRISRKTSMKSEK
;
A
#
# COMPACT_ATOMS: atom_id res chain seq x y z
N MET A 1 3.67 -14.14 14.19
CA MET A 1 2.33 -13.55 13.89
C MET A 1 2.33 -12.02 13.97
N ILE A 2 3.03 -11.39 14.93
CA ILE A 2 3.11 -9.92 15.09
C ILE A 2 3.62 -9.18 13.84
N ILE A 3 4.68 -9.70 13.19
CA ILE A 3 5.25 -9.07 11.98
C ILE A 3 4.23 -9.05 10.81
N ILE A 4 3.33 -10.03 10.73
CA ILE A 4 2.33 -10.13 9.65
C ILE A 4 1.22 -9.10 9.87
N SER A 5 0.74 -8.95 11.11
CA SER A 5 -0.24 -7.91 11.44
C SER A 5 0.34 -6.52 11.24
N GLU A 6 1.56 -6.26 11.73
CA GLU A 6 2.24 -4.98 11.52
C GLU A 6 2.42 -4.64 10.03
N TYR A 7 2.75 -5.64 9.21
CA TYR A 7 2.87 -5.46 7.75
C TYR A 7 1.52 -5.12 7.11
N LYS A 8 0.45 -5.82 7.51
CA LYS A 8 -0.91 -5.57 7.02
C LYS A 8 -1.40 -4.18 7.42
N ASP A 9 -1.14 -3.78 8.65
CA ASP A 9 -1.51 -2.45 9.17
C ASP A 9 -0.78 -1.36 8.37
N LEU A 10 0.53 -1.53 8.13
CA LEU A 10 1.31 -0.61 7.29
C LEU A 10 0.79 -0.50 5.86
N LEU A 11 0.34 -1.60 5.26
CA LEU A 11 -0.27 -1.58 3.92
C LEU A 11 -1.59 -0.80 3.92
N GLY A 12 -2.45 -1.00 4.92
CA GLY A 12 -3.72 -0.27 5.05
C GLY A 12 -3.52 1.22 5.34
N GLU A 13 -2.53 1.56 6.17
CA GLU A 13 -2.12 2.95 6.39
C GLU A 13 -1.61 3.59 5.10
N LEU A 14 -0.76 2.89 4.34
CA LEU A 14 -0.25 3.38 3.07
C LEU A 14 -1.39 3.64 2.07
N GLU A 15 -2.33 2.70 1.93
CA GLU A 15 -3.51 2.86 1.07
C GLU A 15 -4.34 4.09 1.47
N THR A 16 -4.54 4.28 2.77
CA THR A 16 -5.25 5.46 3.30
C THR A 16 -4.52 6.75 2.95
N LEU A 17 -3.21 6.80 3.13
CA LEU A 17 -2.39 7.97 2.81
C LEU A 17 -2.39 8.29 1.32
N GLU A 18 -2.30 7.27 0.46
CA GLU A 18 -2.38 7.44 -1.00
C GLU A 18 -3.74 7.96 -1.44
N TRP A 19 -4.83 7.47 -0.84
CA TRP A 19 -6.17 8.01 -1.07
C TRP A 19 -6.30 9.47 -0.61
N MET A 20 -5.73 9.82 0.55
CA MET A 20 -5.71 11.19 1.03
C MET A 20 -4.92 12.11 0.10
N LEU A 21 -3.78 11.67 -0.41
CA LEU A 21 -2.97 12.43 -1.37
C LEU A 21 -3.74 12.68 -2.68
N ASP A 22 -4.39 11.65 -3.22
CA ASP A 22 -5.26 11.77 -4.39
C ASP A 22 -6.42 12.76 -4.14
N ASN A 23 -7.03 12.72 -2.95
CA ASN A 23 -8.05 13.69 -2.56
C ASN A 23 -7.52 15.13 -2.54
N VAL A 24 -6.36 15.37 -1.93
CA VAL A 24 -5.73 16.71 -1.87
C VAL A 24 -5.36 17.19 -3.27
N ASN A 25 -4.87 16.30 -4.14
CA ASN A 25 -4.59 16.63 -5.55
C ASN A 25 -5.86 17.04 -6.31
N ARG A 26 -7.01 16.40 -6.05
CA ARG A 26 -8.30 16.86 -6.60
C ARG A 26 -8.67 18.25 -6.10
N GLN A 27 -8.48 18.53 -4.80
CA GLN A 27 -8.73 19.86 -4.24
C GLN A 27 -7.83 20.93 -4.87
N PHE A 28 -6.57 20.59 -5.15
CA PHE A 28 -5.63 21.45 -5.85
C PHE A 28 -6.13 21.80 -7.26
N MET A 29 -6.58 20.81 -8.02
CA MET A 29 -7.18 21.04 -9.34
C MET A 29 -8.42 21.93 -9.26
N GLN A 30 -9.29 21.71 -8.26
CA GLN A 30 -10.46 22.54 -8.04
C GLN A 30 -10.10 23.99 -7.68
N ASN A 31 -9.11 24.19 -6.79
CA ASN A 31 -8.65 25.52 -6.41
C ASN A 31 -8.07 26.29 -7.61
N ARG A 32 -7.35 25.60 -8.51
CA ARG A 32 -6.89 26.20 -9.77
C ARG A 32 -8.05 26.58 -10.68
N ALA A 33 -9.07 25.73 -10.80
CA ALA A 33 -10.26 26.05 -11.58
C ALA A 33 -11.02 27.27 -11.01
N ASP A 34 -11.15 27.36 -9.69
CA ASP A 34 -11.78 28.50 -9.01
C ASP A 34 -11.00 29.80 -9.22
N MET A 35 -9.66 29.71 -9.23
CA MET A 35 -8.75 30.82 -9.48
C MET A 35 -8.89 31.34 -10.92
N HIS A 36 -8.84 30.46 -11.92
CA HIS A 36 -8.98 30.83 -13.33
C HIS A 36 -10.40 31.27 -13.69
N GLY A 37 -11.41 30.68 -13.06
CA GLY A 37 -12.82 31.04 -13.26
C GLY A 37 -13.28 32.24 -12.44
N HIS A 38 -12.39 32.85 -11.64
CA HIS A 38 -12.70 33.94 -10.72
C HIS A 38 -13.92 33.68 -9.82
N LYS A 39 -14.18 32.41 -9.48
CA LYS A 39 -15.35 32.00 -8.68
C LYS A 39 -15.26 32.49 -7.24
N ILE A 40 -14.04 32.72 -6.76
CA ILE A 40 -13.74 33.30 -5.46
C ILE A 40 -12.58 34.31 -5.57
N PRO A 41 -12.35 35.16 -4.56
CA PRO A 41 -11.25 36.11 -4.57
C PRO A 41 -9.87 35.44 -4.72
N PHE A 42 -9.04 36.00 -5.59
CA PHE A 42 -7.71 35.48 -5.93
C PHE A 42 -6.78 35.30 -4.71
N ILE A 43 -6.83 36.22 -3.75
CA ILE A 43 -6.05 36.10 -2.51
C ILE A 43 -6.46 34.85 -1.72
N LYS A 44 -7.74 34.49 -1.72
CA LYS A 44 -8.21 33.26 -1.05
C LYS A 44 -7.74 32.01 -1.79
N THR A 45 -7.68 32.03 -3.14
CA THR A 45 -7.15 30.87 -3.89
C THR A 45 -5.66 30.69 -3.68
N ILE A 46 -4.89 31.77 -3.54
CA ILE A 46 -3.45 31.68 -3.20
C ILE A 46 -3.26 31.08 -1.81
N ALA A 47 -3.95 31.59 -0.79
CA ALA A 47 -3.82 31.04 0.56
C ALA A 47 -4.23 29.56 0.63
N ARG A 48 -5.26 29.14 -0.12
CA ARG A 48 -5.63 27.72 -0.26
C ARG A 48 -4.54 26.92 -0.96
N GLN A 49 -3.95 27.49 -2.01
CA GLN A 49 -2.88 26.86 -2.79
C GLN A 49 -1.69 26.51 -1.91
N ASP A 50 -1.21 27.46 -1.10
CA ASP A 50 -0.06 27.27 -0.22
C ASP A 50 -0.31 26.15 0.80
N ASN A 51 -1.49 26.13 1.42
CA ASN A 51 -1.88 25.07 2.35
C ASN A 51 -1.94 23.69 1.68
N LEU A 52 -2.47 23.61 0.46
CA LEU A 52 -2.56 22.34 -0.27
C LEU A 52 -1.17 21.84 -0.68
N VAL A 53 -0.26 22.72 -1.08
CA VAL A 53 1.13 22.35 -1.41
C VAL A 53 1.85 21.78 -0.19
N GLU A 54 1.74 22.42 0.96
CA GLU A 54 2.34 21.90 2.20
C GLU A 54 1.73 20.55 2.58
N ARG A 55 0.41 20.40 2.45
CA ARG A 55 -0.25 19.12 2.74
C ARG A 55 0.19 17.99 1.81
N VAL A 56 0.39 18.27 0.52
CA VAL A 56 0.95 17.29 -0.43
C VAL A 56 2.34 16.87 0.02
N ARG A 57 3.22 17.83 0.36
CA ARG A 57 4.59 17.53 0.81
C ARG A 57 4.62 16.65 2.06
N GLU A 58 3.76 16.93 3.03
CA GLU A 58 3.63 16.12 4.25
C GLU A 58 3.23 14.68 3.92
N LEU A 59 2.19 14.51 3.10
CA LEU A 59 1.68 13.19 2.72
C LEU A 59 2.70 12.40 1.90
N GLU A 60 3.37 13.03 0.94
CA GLU A 60 4.42 12.38 0.14
C GLU A 60 5.58 11.91 1.01
N ARG A 61 5.99 12.70 2.01
CA ARG A 61 7.02 12.32 2.97
C ARG A 61 6.58 11.10 3.78
N GLU A 62 5.37 11.13 4.35
CA GLU A 62 4.85 10.04 5.17
C GLU A 62 4.70 8.74 4.36
N ILE A 63 4.17 8.84 3.13
CA ILE A 63 4.10 7.73 2.17
C ILE A 63 5.50 7.15 1.91
N GLY A 64 6.51 8.01 1.72
CA GLY A 64 7.90 7.60 1.53
C GLY A 64 8.47 6.82 2.72
N GLU A 65 8.17 7.27 3.94
CA GLU A 65 8.56 6.59 5.18
C GLU A 65 7.87 5.22 5.30
N LYS A 66 6.56 5.15 5.07
CA LYS A 66 5.79 3.89 5.11
C LYS A 66 6.30 2.89 4.06
N LYS A 67 6.54 3.34 2.82
CA LYS A 67 7.13 2.50 1.75
C LYS A 67 8.51 1.97 2.13
N THR A 68 9.31 2.76 2.84
CA THR A 68 10.62 2.32 3.33
C THR A 68 10.49 1.24 4.40
N LEU A 69 9.54 1.38 5.34
CA LEU A 69 9.27 0.36 6.36
C LEU A 69 8.75 -0.94 5.76
N ILE A 70 7.79 -0.85 4.84
CA ILE A 70 7.26 -1.99 4.06
C ILE A 70 8.41 -2.74 3.39
N ARG A 71 9.28 -2.05 2.65
CA ARG A 71 10.44 -2.68 2.01
C ARG A 71 11.34 -3.40 3.01
N ARG A 72 11.63 -2.81 4.17
CA ARG A 72 12.45 -3.48 5.21
C ARG A 72 11.81 -4.76 5.72
N ILE A 73 10.47 -4.80 5.82
CA ILE A 73 9.75 -6.02 6.20
C ILE A 73 9.78 -7.03 5.05
N GLU A 74 9.57 -6.61 3.80
CA GLU A 74 9.71 -7.45 2.61
C GLU A 74 11.12 -8.04 2.47
N GLU A 75 12.16 -7.31 2.87
CA GLU A 75 13.53 -7.82 2.88
C GLU A 75 13.73 -8.97 3.88
N LYS A 76 13.06 -8.93 5.04
CA LYS A 76 13.03 -10.08 5.95
C LYS A 76 12.34 -11.29 5.31
N PHE A 77 11.42 -11.03 4.39
CA PHE A 77 10.76 -12.04 3.57
C PHE A 77 11.57 -12.49 2.33
N LYS A 78 12.75 -11.92 2.01
CA LYS A 78 13.59 -12.37 0.87
C LYS A 78 14.02 -13.84 0.95
N ASN A 79 13.93 -14.47 2.12
CA ASN A 79 14.14 -15.91 2.28
C ASN A 79 13.01 -16.78 1.69
N PHE A 80 11.89 -16.17 1.32
CA PHE A 80 10.83 -16.77 0.52
C PHE A 80 11.16 -16.56 -0.97
N THR A 81 11.51 -17.64 -1.67
CA THR A 81 11.75 -17.60 -3.13
C THR A 81 10.45 -17.23 -3.85
N GLY A 82 10.53 -16.54 -5.01
CA GLY A 82 9.40 -15.85 -5.68
C GLY A 82 8.01 -16.48 -5.52
N LEU A 83 7.82 -17.75 -5.89
CA LEU A 83 6.52 -18.43 -5.75
C LEU A 83 6.08 -18.62 -4.29
N SER A 84 7.02 -18.89 -3.38
CA SER A 84 6.77 -19.01 -1.94
C SER A 84 6.28 -17.70 -1.34
N TYR A 85 6.87 -16.56 -1.73
CA TYR A 85 6.45 -15.24 -1.29
C TYR A 85 5.04 -14.92 -1.79
N VAL A 86 4.77 -15.16 -3.07
CA VAL A 86 3.44 -14.91 -3.66
C VAL A 86 2.37 -15.76 -2.99
N VAL A 87 2.64 -17.03 -2.71
CA VAL A 87 1.70 -17.91 -1.99
C VAL A 87 1.47 -17.44 -0.55
N PHE A 88 2.52 -17.05 0.17
CA PHE A 88 2.42 -16.48 1.51
C PHE A 88 1.58 -15.19 1.52
N TYR A 89 1.88 -14.25 0.63
CA TYR A 89 1.17 -12.98 0.53
C TYR A 89 -0.33 -13.20 0.27
N LYS A 90 -0.68 -14.00 -0.74
CA LYS A 90 -2.09 -14.27 -1.05
C LYS A 90 -2.82 -15.00 0.07
N ARG A 91 -2.15 -15.91 0.79
CA ARG A 91 -2.76 -16.68 1.88
C ARG A 91 -2.93 -15.85 3.15
N ASP A 92 -1.86 -15.22 3.63
CA ASP A 92 -1.81 -14.65 4.97
C ASP A 92 -2.12 -13.14 4.99
N ILE A 93 -1.93 -12.45 3.87
CA ILE A 93 -2.24 -11.02 3.74
C ILE A 93 -3.61 -10.82 3.07
N GLU A 94 -3.84 -11.46 1.92
CA GLU A 94 -5.12 -11.37 1.19
C GLU A 94 -6.20 -12.34 1.71
N ASN A 95 -5.88 -13.24 2.64
CA ASN A 95 -6.80 -14.26 3.17
C ASN A 95 -7.42 -15.19 2.10
N LYS A 96 -6.73 -15.43 0.98
CA LYS A 96 -7.23 -16.33 -0.08
C LYS A 96 -7.04 -17.80 0.28
N SER A 97 -7.97 -18.63 -0.17
CA SER A 97 -7.84 -20.08 -0.04
C SER A 97 -6.73 -20.61 -0.97
N LEU A 98 -6.07 -21.71 -0.58
CA LEU A 98 -5.05 -22.34 -1.42
C LEU A 98 -5.59 -22.77 -2.79
N GLN A 99 -6.90 -23.05 -2.89
CA GLN A 99 -7.56 -23.36 -4.15
C GLN A 99 -7.60 -22.15 -5.07
N ILE A 100 -8.08 -21.00 -4.59
CA ILE A 100 -8.09 -19.75 -5.37
C ILE A 100 -6.68 -19.37 -5.79
N ILE A 101 -5.70 -19.52 -4.90
CA ILE A 101 -4.29 -19.23 -5.21
C ILE A 101 -3.76 -20.17 -6.31
N ALA A 102 -4.12 -21.45 -6.27
CA ALA A 102 -3.74 -22.41 -7.31
C ALA A 102 -4.32 -22.02 -8.67
N ASP A 103 -5.60 -21.66 -8.70
CA ASP A 103 -6.30 -21.23 -9.91
C ASP A 103 -5.71 -19.92 -10.48
N GLU A 104 -5.46 -18.91 -9.63
CA GLU A 104 -4.86 -17.62 -10.03
C GLU A 104 -3.43 -17.75 -10.57
N LEU A 105 -2.63 -18.68 -10.02
CA LEU A 105 -1.23 -18.86 -10.39
C LEU A 105 -1.02 -19.96 -11.45
N GLY A 106 -2.08 -20.66 -11.86
CA GLY A 106 -2.01 -21.74 -12.84
C GLY A 106 -1.27 -22.99 -12.35
N TYR A 107 -1.27 -23.24 -11.04
CA TYR A 107 -0.66 -24.43 -10.43
C TYR A 107 -1.72 -25.38 -9.88
N SER A 108 -1.33 -26.63 -9.59
CA SER A 108 -2.23 -27.54 -8.87
C SER A 108 -2.32 -27.19 -7.38
N TYR A 109 -3.47 -27.48 -6.78
CA TYR A 109 -3.70 -27.32 -5.35
C TYR A 109 -2.60 -27.98 -4.50
N ASP A 110 -2.20 -29.21 -4.85
CA ASP A 110 -1.15 -29.95 -4.12
C ASP A 110 0.23 -29.29 -4.20
N HIS A 111 0.53 -28.65 -5.34
CA HIS A 111 1.77 -27.89 -5.49
C HIS A 111 1.78 -26.67 -4.56
N ILE A 112 0.69 -25.88 -4.57
CA ILE A 112 0.53 -24.70 -3.71
C ILE A 112 0.51 -25.11 -2.23
N LYS A 113 -0.16 -26.20 -1.86
CA LYS A 113 -0.18 -26.74 -0.48
C LYS A 113 1.21 -27.08 0.03
N ARG A 114 2.07 -27.66 -0.80
CA ARG A 114 3.46 -27.97 -0.44
C ARG A 114 4.29 -26.71 -0.21
N ILE A 115 4.10 -25.68 -1.04
CA ILE A 115 4.77 -24.39 -0.91
C ILE A 115 4.31 -23.66 0.36
N SER A 116 2.99 -23.62 0.57
CA SER A 116 2.33 -23.07 1.76
C SER A 116 2.87 -23.68 3.07
N ARG A 117 3.09 -25.00 3.12
CA ARG A 117 3.72 -25.64 4.29
C ARG A 117 5.17 -25.20 4.51
N LYS A 118 5.95 -25.10 3.44
CA LYS A 118 7.35 -24.62 3.51
C LYS A 118 7.44 -23.17 3.99
N THR A 119 6.44 -22.34 3.68
CA THR A 119 6.43 -20.94 4.11
C THR A 119 6.04 -20.77 5.56
N SER A 120 5.05 -21.52 6.06
CA SER A 120 4.65 -21.48 7.47
C SER A 120 5.80 -21.87 8.43
N MET A 121 6.62 -22.86 8.07
CA MET A 121 7.79 -23.26 8.87
C MET A 121 8.91 -22.21 8.92
N LYS A 122 8.95 -21.28 7.95
CA LYS A 122 9.98 -20.22 7.88
C LYS A 122 9.56 -18.94 8.57
N SER A 123 8.26 -18.67 8.71
CA SER A 123 7.73 -17.51 9.44
C SER A 123 7.73 -17.65 10.96
N GLU A 124 7.97 -18.86 11.47
CA GLU A 124 8.06 -19.18 12.91
C GLU A 124 9.48 -19.13 13.47
N LYS A 125 10.51 -19.04 12.61
CA LYS A 125 11.92 -18.91 12.98
C LYS A 125 12.38 -17.46 12.80
#